data_AF-A0A5A7RCJ7-F1
#
_entry.id   AF-A0A5A7RCJ7-F1
#
_cell.length_a   1.000
_cell.length_b   1.000
_cell.length_c   1.000
_cell.angle_alpha   90.00
_cell.angle_beta   90.00
_cell.angle_gamma   90.00
#
_symmetry.space_group_name_H-M   'P 1'
#
loop_
_entity.id
_entity.type
_entity.pdbx_description
1 polymer ?
#
loop_
_entity_poly.entity_id
_entity_poly.type
_entity_poly.pdbx_seq_one_letter_code
_entity_poly.pdbx_strand_id
1 'polypeptide(L)'
;MSINSIIDPRFVTGISGRDPTMKILPIHVALLVAAPQLDNNPDSNPNILINQKSGRSKSIEVSVDNGLEALLSNVGENLLWEILVRLPNCRCVIQLSSVCRRWHALISQPQFIPSFIRLHQDRDQSYTILFRMNYRYFSETREYYQLVCTLFSEESLLIHGKHALLSSSNYLDFMPKLMVVKASCNDLLLVTPDSRFYMRKYSSSQRYYICNPVTKKWFPIPSESPRGNKIGFALICNEPSPNARYSYKVVLFDNLILMDDSGEAIAENYRLVMWVFCSESVQWTTSSFLLPTRPRPTMDHPENANVVSCNGILYWMDGLYNFDRIVSVDLAVNRCGVIYFPDIVRENTARDTPDSRVHIGGVRDELRLLHVLRTQNGPGPKCFVMRVWELDRGDDTWALVGERELKFPDAVAADGDRVTIVAAIFHPKDCDSIFVMCGKSVYECGVSKDTCRKLGELRESIGDEGLASFVLMHPPWPTPILFGV
;
A
#
# COMPACT_ATOMS: atom_id res chain seq x y z
N MET A 1 25.97 40.75 -25.52
CA MET A 1 26.64 40.71 -24.21
C MET A 1 25.99 39.62 -23.39
N SER A 2 26.66 38.47 -23.29
CA SER A 2 26.24 37.32 -22.51
C SER A 2 26.60 37.53 -21.05
N ILE A 3 25.68 37.23 -20.12
CA ILE A 3 26.02 36.94 -18.73
C ILE A 3 25.38 35.60 -18.39
N ASN A 4 26.20 34.55 -18.52
CA ASN A 4 25.95 33.24 -17.95
C ASN A 4 26.18 33.34 -16.43
N SER A 5 25.13 33.16 -15.61
CA SER A 5 25.32 32.81 -14.21
C SER A 5 25.32 31.29 -14.07
N ILE A 6 26.53 30.74 -13.87
CA ILE A 6 26.76 29.37 -13.44
C ILE A 6 26.29 29.28 -11.99
N ILE A 7 25.20 28.55 -11.73
CA ILE A 7 24.74 28.25 -10.38
C ILE A 7 25.40 26.94 -9.93
N ASP A 8 26.20 27.00 -8.87
CA ASP A 8 26.87 25.87 -8.22
C ASP A 8 25.80 24.89 -7.66
N PRO A 9 25.85 23.58 -8.01
CA PRO A 9 24.88 22.58 -7.58
C PRO A 9 24.93 22.24 -6.07
N ARG A 10 25.79 22.91 -5.28
CA ARG A 10 25.92 22.67 -3.83
C ARG A 10 25.20 23.68 -2.93
N PHE A 11 24.51 24.68 -3.48
CA PHE A 11 23.73 25.63 -2.70
C PHE A 11 22.23 25.30 -2.71
N VAL A 12 21.76 24.72 -1.60
CA VAL A 12 20.33 24.58 -1.28
C VAL A 12 19.84 25.91 -0.69
N THR A 13 19.08 26.69 -1.46
CA THR A 13 18.31 27.80 -0.90
C THR A 13 17.11 27.22 -0.13
N GLY A 14 17.22 27.19 1.19
CA GLY A 14 16.13 26.82 2.08
C GLY A 14 15.01 27.86 2.04
N ILE A 15 13.97 27.60 1.25
CA ILE A 15 12.70 28.32 1.36
C ILE A 15 11.88 27.61 2.44
N SER A 16 12.11 28.02 3.69
CA SER A 16 11.22 27.74 4.82
C SER A 16 9.91 28.52 4.64
N GLY A 17 9.02 27.99 3.81
CA GLY A 17 7.62 28.41 3.75
C GLY A 17 6.78 27.59 4.74
N ARG A 18 7.00 27.77 6.05
CA ARG A 18 5.98 27.38 7.04
C ARG A 18 5.00 28.54 7.15
N ASP A 19 3.79 28.35 6.64
CA ASP A 19 2.64 29.17 7.02
C ASP A 19 2.35 28.93 8.52
N PRO A 20 2.48 29.94 9.41
CA PRO A 20 2.42 29.73 10.85
C PRO A 20 1.02 29.55 11.44
N THR A 21 -0.06 29.56 10.64
CA THR A 21 -1.42 29.79 11.16
C THR A 21 -2.44 28.64 11.01
N MET A 22 -2.03 27.39 10.76
CA MET A 22 -2.96 26.24 10.90
C MET A 22 -2.28 25.01 11.51
N LYS A 23 -2.58 24.72 12.78
CA LYS A 23 -2.33 23.40 13.38
C LYS A 23 -3.35 22.40 12.80
N ILE A 24 -3.04 21.82 11.65
CA ILE A 24 -3.85 20.74 11.06
C ILE A 24 -3.47 19.45 11.80
N LEU A 25 -4.42 18.90 12.57
CA LEU A 25 -4.28 17.59 13.20
C LEU A 25 -4.34 16.52 12.10
N PRO A 26 -3.41 15.54 12.08
CA PRO A 26 -3.48 14.45 11.12
C PRO A 26 -4.77 13.63 11.31
N ILE A 27 -5.53 13.38 10.24
CA ILE A 27 -6.69 12.45 10.23
C ILE A 27 -6.24 11.00 10.44
N HIS A 28 -4.94 10.73 10.22
CA HIS A 28 -4.30 9.42 10.29
C HIS A 28 -4.47 8.69 11.64
N VAL A 29 -4.75 7.39 11.54
CA VAL A 29 -4.76 6.44 12.66
C VAL A 29 -3.86 5.23 12.35
N ALA A 30 -3.07 4.80 13.32
CA ALA A 30 -2.32 3.54 13.28
C ALA A 30 -3.02 2.48 14.14
N LEU A 31 -3.28 1.31 13.58
CA LEU A 31 -3.93 0.19 14.27
C LEU A 31 -3.05 -1.07 14.21
N LEU A 32 -3.18 -1.92 15.23
CA LEU A 32 -2.52 -3.22 15.31
C LEU A 32 -3.51 -4.33 14.93
N VAL A 33 -3.09 -5.21 14.03
CA VAL A 33 -3.75 -6.49 13.76
C VAL A 33 -3.12 -7.52 14.69
N ALA A 34 -3.72 -7.73 15.86
CA ALA A 34 -3.26 -8.72 16.83
C ALA A 34 -3.74 -10.12 16.46
N ALA A 35 -3.01 -11.18 16.77
CA ALA A 35 -3.51 -12.54 16.53
C ALA A 35 -4.86 -12.77 17.24
N PRO A 36 -5.77 -13.62 16.70
CA PRO A 36 -6.97 -14.00 17.44
C PRO A 36 -6.56 -14.60 18.77
N GLN A 37 -6.90 -13.95 19.89
CA GLN A 37 -6.78 -14.57 21.20
C GLN A 37 -7.72 -15.78 21.20
N LEU A 38 -7.16 -16.98 21.28
CA LEU A 38 -7.89 -18.19 21.65
C LEU A 38 -8.26 -18.06 23.12
N ASP A 39 -9.17 -17.14 23.45
CA ASP A 39 -10.01 -17.14 24.65
C ASP A 39 -10.96 -15.95 24.60
N ASN A 40 -12.26 -16.25 24.56
CA ASN A 40 -13.34 -15.27 24.60
C ASN A 40 -13.39 -14.63 25.99
N ASN A 41 -12.69 -13.51 26.18
CA ASN A 41 -13.02 -12.55 27.23
C ASN A 41 -13.52 -11.24 26.58
N PRO A 42 -14.84 -10.96 26.62
CA PRO A 42 -15.42 -9.80 25.93
C PRO A 42 -14.96 -8.43 26.48
N ASP A 43 -14.22 -8.39 27.59
CA ASP A 43 -13.71 -7.16 28.19
C ASP A 43 -12.23 -6.85 27.89
N SER A 44 -11.50 -7.72 27.19
CA SER A 44 -10.11 -7.43 26.81
C SER A 44 -10.04 -6.69 25.47
N ASN A 45 -10.35 -5.39 25.50
CA ASN A 45 -10.03 -4.50 24.40
C ASN A 45 -8.57 -4.01 24.55
N PRO A 46 -7.61 -4.42 23.69
CA PRO A 46 -6.20 -4.03 23.83
C PRO A 46 -5.95 -2.54 23.52
N ASN A 47 -6.99 -1.78 23.14
CA ASN A 47 -6.90 -0.36 22.80
C ASN A 47 -7.38 0.60 23.92
N ILE A 48 -7.53 0.16 25.16
CA ILE A 48 -7.88 1.05 26.28
C ILE A 48 -6.62 1.71 26.88
N LEU A 49 -6.60 3.04 26.75
CA LEU A 49 -5.75 4.03 27.42
C LEU A 49 -4.85 3.49 28.55
N ILE A 50 -3.53 3.57 28.32
CA ILE A 50 -2.55 3.64 29.42
C ILE A 50 -2.70 5.03 30.05
N ASN A 51 -3.60 5.11 31.03
CA ASN A 51 -3.74 6.25 31.90
C ASN A 51 -2.50 6.30 32.81
N GLN A 52 -1.68 7.35 32.67
CA GLN A 52 -0.53 7.60 33.54
C GLN A 52 -1.02 7.82 34.98
N LYS A 53 -1.01 6.77 35.80
CA LYS A 53 -0.83 6.95 37.25
C LYS A 53 0.66 7.10 37.51
N SER A 54 1.06 8.33 37.79
CA SER A 54 2.33 8.71 38.41
C SER A 54 2.51 7.92 39.71
N GLY A 55 3.14 6.76 39.60
CA GLY A 55 3.61 5.94 40.70
C GLY A 55 5.12 6.09 40.79
N ARG A 56 5.59 6.74 41.85
CA ARG A 56 7.00 6.98 42.16
C ARG A 56 7.71 5.63 42.39
N SER A 57 8.32 5.08 41.34
CA SER A 57 9.10 3.84 41.45
C SER A 57 10.50 4.16 42.00
N LYS A 58 10.82 3.59 43.16
CA LYS A 58 12.18 3.60 43.71
C LYS A 58 13.07 2.77 42.79
N SER A 59 14.09 3.39 42.21
CA SER A 59 15.16 2.69 41.50
C SER A 59 15.93 1.82 42.50
N ILE A 60 15.83 0.50 42.34
CA ILE A 60 16.84 -0.42 42.86
C ILE A 60 17.91 -0.47 41.76
N GLU A 61 19.01 0.23 41.99
CA GLU A 61 20.23 0.08 41.18
C GLU A 61 20.79 -1.32 41.44
N VAL A 62 20.58 -2.23 40.50
CA VAL A 62 21.37 -3.46 40.40
C VAL A 62 22.52 -3.15 39.45
N SER A 63 23.74 -3.09 40.01
CA SER A 63 24.98 -2.98 39.25
C SER A 63 25.16 -4.20 38.35
N VAL A 64 25.02 -4.00 37.04
CA VAL A 64 25.27 -5.01 35.99
C VAL A 64 26.26 -4.42 34.99
N ASP A 65 27.49 -4.10 35.41
CA ASP A 65 28.44 -3.46 34.47
C ASP A 65 29.72 -4.25 34.15
N ASN A 66 30.18 -5.19 34.99
CA ASN A 66 31.49 -5.84 34.71
C ASN A 66 31.39 -7.22 34.03
N GLY A 67 30.30 -7.95 34.24
CA GLY A 67 30.16 -9.33 33.74
C GLY A 67 29.79 -9.40 32.26
N LEU A 68 28.91 -8.52 31.80
CA LEU A 68 28.41 -8.52 30.42
C LEU A 68 29.46 -8.02 29.43
N GLU A 69 30.23 -6.98 29.80
CA GLU A 69 31.33 -6.47 28.96
C GLU A 69 32.43 -7.51 28.77
N ALA A 70 32.80 -8.24 29.83
CA ALA A 70 33.78 -9.33 29.74
C ALA A 70 33.27 -10.49 28.88
N LEU A 71 31.98 -10.82 28.96
CA LEU A 71 31.36 -11.86 28.14
C LEU A 71 31.35 -11.45 26.66
N LEU A 72 30.87 -10.25 26.33
CA LEU A 72 30.80 -9.74 24.96
C LEU A 72 32.18 -9.53 24.32
N SER A 73 33.20 -9.23 25.13
CA SER A 73 34.59 -9.12 24.67
C SER A 73 35.23 -10.48 24.38
N ASN A 74 34.81 -11.54 25.08
CA ASN A 74 35.36 -12.91 24.95
C ASN A 74 34.59 -13.82 23.99
N VAL A 75 33.40 -13.42 23.52
CA VAL A 75 32.66 -14.16 22.49
C VAL A 75 33.49 -14.13 21.20
N GLY A 76 33.86 -15.29 20.65
CA GLY A 76 34.56 -15.40 19.35
C GLY A 76 33.71 -14.93 18.17
N GLU A 77 34.33 -14.56 17.05
CA GLU A 77 33.62 -14.01 15.88
C GLU A 77 32.56 -14.96 15.32
N ASN A 78 32.84 -16.27 15.30
CA ASN A 78 31.88 -17.28 14.85
C ASN A 78 30.61 -17.31 15.71
N LEU A 79 30.76 -17.25 17.03
CA LEU A 79 29.60 -17.27 17.93
C LEU A 79 28.82 -15.95 17.84
N LEU A 80 29.52 -14.82 17.73
CA LEU A 80 28.90 -13.52 17.53
C LEU A 80 28.12 -13.45 16.22
N TRP A 81 28.68 -14.00 15.13
CA TRP A 81 27.99 -14.17 13.86
C TRP A 81 26.68 -14.95 14.03
N GLU A 82 26.76 -16.14 14.64
CA GLU A 82 25.62 -17.02 14.86
C GLU A 82 24.52 -16.35 15.72
N ILE A 83 24.89 -15.51 16.69
CA ILE A 83 23.95 -14.70 17.47
C ILE A 83 23.28 -13.65 16.58
N LEU A 84 24.08 -12.85 15.85
CA LEU A 84 23.58 -11.73 15.04
C LEU A 84 22.63 -12.20 13.93
N VAL A 85 22.93 -13.31 13.25
CA VAL A 85 22.08 -13.83 12.17
C VAL A 85 20.74 -14.42 12.68
N ARG A 86 20.66 -14.80 13.96
CA ARG A 86 19.43 -15.34 14.58
C ARG A 86 18.53 -14.29 15.22
N LEU A 87 18.98 -13.04 15.27
CA LEU A 87 18.18 -11.94 15.82
C LEU A 87 16.84 -11.81 15.10
N PRO A 88 15.76 -11.46 15.82
CA PRO A 88 14.40 -11.66 15.34
C PRO A 88 14.02 -10.83 14.12
N ASN A 89 14.69 -9.69 13.88
CA ASN A 89 14.42 -8.81 12.75
C ASN A 89 15.66 -8.00 12.36
N CYS A 90 15.68 -7.52 11.11
CA CYS A 90 16.76 -6.72 10.55
C CYS A 90 16.98 -5.38 11.28
N ARG A 91 15.95 -4.76 11.85
CA ARG A 91 16.11 -3.51 12.60
C ARG A 91 17.03 -3.69 13.79
N CYS A 92 16.85 -4.75 14.58
CA CYS A 92 17.73 -5.05 15.71
C CYS A 92 19.17 -5.20 15.22
N VAL A 93 19.39 -5.95 14.15
CA VAL A 93 20.73 -6.12 13.56
C VAL A 93 21.34 -4.78 13.15
N ILE A 94 20.58 -3.96 12.40
CA ILE A 94 21.05 -2.66 11.93
C ILE A 94 21.38 -1.73 13.11
N GLN A 95 20.58 -1.74 14.17
CA GLN A 95 20.88 -0.96 15.39
C GLN A 95 22.12 -1.47 16.12
N LEU A 96 22.33 -2.78 16.19
CA LEU A 96 23.55 -3.35 16.79
C LEU A 96 24.80 -3.01 15.95
N SER A 97 24.66 -2.82 14.64
CA SER A 97 25.78 -2.36 13.80
C SER A 97 26.34 -1.00 14.20
N SER A 98 25.59 -0.17 14.94
CA SER A 98 26.07 1.11 15.47
C SER A 98 26.68 1.03 16.86
N VAL A 99 26.69 -0.14 17.52
CA VAL A 99 27.20 -0.30 18.89
C VAL A 99 28.72 -0.33 18.92
N CYS A 100 29.35 -1.14 18.05
CA CYS A 100 30.81 -1.18 17.95
C CYS A 100 31.30 -1.57 16.55
N ARG A 101 32.56 -1.23 16.23
CA ARG A 101 33.18 -1.53 14.93
C ARG A 101 33.21 -3.03 14.62
N ARG A 102 33.37 -3.86 15.64
CA ARG A 102 33.43 -5.32 15.51
C ARG A 102 32.11 -5.88 14.98
N TRP A 103 30.98 -5.44 15.52
CA TRP A 103 29.65 -5.89 15.09
C TRP A 103 29.31 -5.34 13.72
N HIS A 104 29.65 -4.07 13.48
CA HIS A 104 29.52 -3.46 12.16
C HIS A 104 30.28 -4.23 11.08
N ALA A 105 31.53 -4.63 11.36
CA ALA A 105 32.36 -5.39 10.42
C ALA A 105 31.74 -6.74 10.08
N LEU A 106 31.19 -7.48 11.06
CA LEU A 106 30.51 -8.76 10.82
C LEU A 106 29.23 -8.58 10.00
N ILE A 107 28.38 -7.62 10.36
CA ILE A 107 27.11 -7.37 9.66
C ILE A 107 27.33 -6.90 8.22
N SER A 108 28.44 -6.20 7.96
CA SER A 108 28.80 -5.71 6.63
C SER A 108 29.42 -6.77 5.72
N GLN A 109 29.65 -8.00 6.21
CA GLN A 109 30.20 -9.06 5.36
C GLN A 109 29.18 -9.48 4.28
N PRO A 110 29.62 -9.73 3.03
CA PRO A 110 28.71 -10.03 1.92
C PRO A 110 27.75 -11.20 2.17
N GLN A 111 28.17 -12.19 2.94
CA GLN A 111 27.40 -13.38 3.27
C GLN A 111 26.44 -13.21 4.45
N PHE A 112 26.45 -12.06 5.14
CA PHE A 112 25.61 -11.84 6.32
C PHE A 112 24.14 -11.75 5.92
N ILE A 113 23.84 -10.84 4.98
CA ILE A 113 22.47 -10.61 4.52
C ILE A 113 21.87 -11.88 3.89
N PRO A 114 22.55 -12.60 2.97
CA PRO A 114 22.04 -13.87 2.46
C PRO A 114 21.80 -14.92 3.55
N SER A 115 22.70 -15.02 4.53
CA SER A 115 22.54 -15.97 5.64
C SER A 115 21.37 -15.60 6.55
N PHE A 116 21.20 -14.30 6.84
CA PHE A 116 20.05 -13.77 7.58
C PHE A 116 18.76 -14.05 6.82
N ILE A 117 18.68 -13.70 5.53
CA ILE A 117 17.48 -13.97 4.71
C ILE A 117 17.15 -15.46 4.73
N ARG A 118 18.12 -16.34 4.48
CA ARG A 118 17.90 -17.80 4.49
C ARG A 118 17.37 -18.34 5.82
N LEU A 119 17.90 -17.85 6.94
CA LEU A 119 17.45 -18.28 8.27
C LEU A 119 16.05 -17.75 8.65
N HIS A 120 15.57 -16.73 7.95
CA HIS A 120 14.31 -16.04 8.24
C HIS A 120 13.30 -16.16 7.09
N GLN A 121 13.62 -16.88 6.01
CA GLN A 121 12.76 -17.06 4.84
C GLN A 121 11.45 -17.78 5.19
N ASP A 122 11.53 -18.81 6.05
CA ASP A 122 10.37 -19.59 6.47
C ASP A 122 9.58 -18.93 7.61
N ARG A 123 10.03 -17.76 8.10
CA ARG A 123 9.28 -17.03 9.13
C ARG A 123 8.11 -16.31 8.51
N ASP A 124 7.10 -16.10 9.34
CA ASP A 124 5.94 -15.32 8.94
C ASP A 124 6.36 -13.89 8.54
N GLN A 125 6.29 -13.62 7.23
CA GLN A 125 6.71 -12.35 6.65
C GLN A 125 5.82 -11.20 7.16
N SER A 126 6.38 -10.21 7.84
CA SER A 126 5.55 -9.13 8.37
C SER A 126 4.92 -8.28 7.27
N TYR A 127 3.78 -7.66 7.54
CA TYR A 127 3.11 -6.76 6.58
C TYR A 127 2.58 -5.48 7.23
N THR A 128 2.47 -4.44 6.42
CA THR A 128 1.80 -3.16 6.74
C THR A 128 0.81 -2.82 5.63
N ILE A 129 -0.40 -2.36 5.96
CA ILE A 129 -1.39 -1.91 4.99
C ILE A 129 -1.62 -0.41 5.16
N LEU A 130 -1.47 0.36 4.08
CA LEU A 130 -1.71 1.79 4.05
C LEU A 130 -3.01 2.08 3.34
N PHE A 131 -3.89 2.85 3.97
CA PHE A 131 -5.12 3.35 3.35
C PHE A 131 -4.99 4.84 3.09
N ARG A 132 -5.28 5.22 1.85
CA ARG A 132 -5.29 6.59 1.36
C ARG A 132 -6.68 6.91 0.86
N MET A 133 -7.19 8.11 1.14
CA MET A 133 -8.39 8.59 0.45
C MET A 133 -8.15 8.62 -1.08
N ASN A 134 -9.16 8.20 -1.84
CA ASN A 134 -9.19 8.32 -3.29
C ASN A 134 -10.26 9.34 -3.67
N TYR A 135 -9.91 10.25 -4.57
CA TYR A 135 -10.79 11.33 -4.95
C TYR A 135 -11.85 10.84 -5.96
N ARG A 136 -13.10 11.29 -5.80
CA ARG A 136 -14.16 11.09 -6.81
C ARG A 136 -14.72 12.39 -7.42
N TYR A 137 -14.50 13.57 -6.84
CA TYR A 137 -15.09 14.83 -7.34
C TYR A 137 -14.31 16.09 -6.97
N PHE A 138 -14.18 17.02 -7.93
CA PHE A 138 -13.59 18.36 -7.82
C PHE A 138 -14.15 19.22 -6.65
N SER A 139 -13.61 19.08 -5.43
CA SER A 139 -13.76 20.06 -4.34
C SER A 139 -12.40 20.55 -3.82
N GLU A 140 -12.35 21.82 -3.43
CA GLU A 140 -11.13 22.60 -3.20
C GLU A 140 -10.41 22.31 -1.86
N THR A 141 -10.75 21.26 -1.11
CA THR A 141 -10.17 21.08 0.23
C THR A 141 -8.84 20.30 0.22
N ARG A 142 -7.95 20.62 1.16
CA ARG A 142 -6.52 20.24 1.17
C ARG A 142 -6.27 18.79 1.65
N GLU A 143 -7.28 18.02 2.01
CA GLU A 143 -7.14 16.82 2.86
C GLU A 143 -7.11 15.47 2.09
N TYR A 144 -7.47 15.44 0.81
CA TYR A 144 -7.93 14.22 0.13
C TYR A 144 -6.92 13.16 -0.32
N TYR A 145 -5.61 13.37 -0.23
CA TYR A 145 -4.60 12.35 -0.63
C TYR A 145 -3.72 11.88 0.52
N GLN A 146 -4.08 12.21 1.75
CA GLN A 146 -3.32 11.78 2.93
C GLN A 146 -3.61 10.32 3.27
N LEU A 147 -2.66 9.69 3.95
CA LEU A 147 -2.92 8.42 4.61
C LEU A 147 -3.90 8.65 5.75
N VAL A 148 -4.94 7.85 5.79
CA VAL A 148 -6.00 7.94 6.80
C VAL A 148 -5.91 6.81 7.81
N CYS A 149 -5.38 5.66 7.40
CA CYS A 149 -5.19 4.52 8.27
C CYS A 149 -3.94 3.73 7.88
N THR A 150 -3.23 3.23 8.88
CA THR A 150 -2.17 2.23 8.71
C THR A 150 -2.45 1.04 9.62
N LEU A 151 -2.53 -0.15 9.04
CA LEU A 151 -2.63 -1.40 9.77
C LEU A 151 -1.24 -2.04 9.85
N PHE A 152 -0.80 -2.35 11.07
CA PHE A 152 0.44 -3.05 11.35
C PHE A 152 0.12 -4.48 11.80
N SER A 153 0.77 -5.47 11.20
CA SER A 153 0.93 -6.79 11.82
C SER A 153 1.80 -6.69 13.08
N GLU A 154 1.67 -7.64 14.01
CA GLU A 154 2.53 -7.70 15.21
C GLU A 154 4.01 -7.72 14.85
N GLU A 155 4.39 -8.49 13.84
CA GLU A 155 5.77 -8.62 13.39
C GLU A 155 6.28 -7.31 12.77
N SER A 156 5.42 -6.58 12.05
CA SER A 156 5.81 -5.30 11.44
C SER A 156 6.08 -4.22 12.48
N LEU A 157 5.44 -4.27 13.67
CA LEU A 157 5.75 -3.37 14.77
C LEU A 157 7.15 -3.58 15.34
N LEU A 158 7.75 -4.76 15.17
CA LEU A 158 9.15 -4.96 15.52
C LEU A 158 10.08 -4.17 14.59
N ILE A 159 9.69 -4.02 13.33
CA ILE A 159 10.40 -3.24 12.31
C ILE A 159 10.17 -1.74 12.52
N HIS A 160 8.93 -1.30 12.66
CA HIS A 160 8.59 0.12 12.80
C HIS A 160 8.75 0.67 14.22
N GLY A 161 8.69 -0.20 15.23
CA GLY A 161 8.80 0.12 16.64
C GLY A 161 7.47 0.59 17.21
N LYS A 162 7.26 0.35 18.52
CA LYS A 162 5.96 0.63 19.20
C LYS A 162 5.48 2.08 19.09
N HIS A 163 6.40 3.04 18.94
CA HIS A 163 6.06 4.45 18.73
C HIS A 163 5.28 4.69 17.44
N ALA A 164 5.31 3.77 16.46
CA ALA A 164 4.52 3.85 15.23
C ALA A 164 3.00 3.85 15.49
N LEU A 165 2.53 3.20 16.57
CA LEU A 165 1.12 3.25 16.98
C LEU A 165 0.72 4.57 17.63
N LEU A 166 1.68 5.25 18.26
CA LEU A 166 1.47 6.50 18.98
C LEU A 166 1.70 7.73 18.08
N SER A 167 2.30 7.52 16.92
CA SER A 167 2.67 8.57 16.00
C SER A 167 1.45 9.02 15.23
N SER A 168 1.09 10.29 15.38
CA SER A 168 0.22 10.98 14.40
C SER A 168 0.98 11.33 13.12
N SER A 169 2.28 11.06 13.07
CA SER A 169 3.14 11.34 11.92
C SER A 169 2.79 10.39 10.77
N ASN A 170 2.63 10.96 9.58
CA ASN A 170 2.42 10.21 8.35
C ASN A 170 3.59 9.21 8.16
N TYR A 171 3.28 7.99 7.71
CA TYR A 171 4.25 6.92 7.40
C TYR A 171 5.40 7.34 6.44
N LEU A 172 5.27 8.53 5.83
CA LEU A 172 6.21 9.16 4.91
C LEU A 172 6.87 10.44 5.46
N ASP A 173 6.95 10.61 6.77
CA ASP A 173 7.52 11.81 7.42
C ASP A 173 9.00 12.09 7.14
N PHE A 174 9.74 11.07 6.71
CA PHE A 174 11.13 11.17 6.25
C PHE A 174 11.26 11.79 4.85
N MET A 175 10.15 11.96 4.13
CA MET A 175 10.13 12.61 2.83
C MET A 175 10.15 14.14 2.99
N PRO A 176 10.77 14.89 2.07
CA PRO A 176 10.95 16.33 2.20
C PRO A 176 9.66 17.16 2.10
N LYS A 177 8.56 16.55 1.62
CA LYS A 177 7.26 17.18 1.38
C LYS A 177 6.15 16.16 1.64
N LEU A 178 4.90 16.63 1.71
CA LEU A 178 3.74 15.73 1.72
C LEU A 178 3.71 14.92 0.42
N MET A 179 3.77 13.60 0.57
CA MET A 179 3.81 12.65 -0.53
C MET A 179 2.50 11.87 -0.62
N VAL A 180 2.10 11.58 -1.85
CA VAL A 180 0.97 10.75 -2.22
C VAL A 180 1.50 9.39 -2.65
N VAL A 181 1.08 8.32 -1.96
CA VAL A 181 1.37 6.94 -2.37
C VAL A 181 0.61 6.63 -3.66
N LYS A 182 1.30 6.06 -4.65
CA LYS A 182 0.74 5.71 -5.96
C LYS A 182 0.71 4.21 -6.23
N ALA A 183 1.72 3.47 -5.77
CA ALA A 183 1.78 2.01 -5.85
C ALA A 183 2.70 1.47 -4.74
N SER A 184 2.57 0.18 -4.43
CA SER A 184 3.44 -0.53 -3.49
C SER A 184 3.84 -1.89 -4.05
N CYS A 185 5.00 -2.38 -3.60
CA CYS A 185 5.48 -3.74 -3.86
C CYS A 185 6.55 -4.08 -2.83
N ASN A 186 6.43 -5.23 -2.17
CA ASN A 186 7.26 -5.59 -1.02
C ASN A 186 7.31 -4.44 0.01
N ASP A 187 8.48 -3.98 0.42
CA ASP A 187 8.69 -2.85 1.33
C ASP A 187 8.94 -1.52 0.61
N LEU A 188 8.75 -1.48 -0.71
CA LEU A 188 8.92 -0.28 -1.54
C LEU A 188 7.58 0.41 -1.83
N LEU A 189 7.65 1.74 -1.89
CA LEU A 189 6.55 2.60 -2.31
C LEU A 189 6.96 3.46 -3.50
N LEU A 190 6.06 3.56 -4.46
CA LEU A 190 6.06 4.62 -5.47
C LEU A 190 5.26 5.81 -4.92
N VAL A 191 5.90 6.97 -4.83
CA VAL A 191 5.27 8.18 -4.31
C VAL A 191 5.49 9.38 -5.22
N THR A 192 4.63 10.37 -5.10
CA THR A 192 4.77 11.64 -5.80
C THR A 192 4.36 12.79 -4.88
N PRO A 193 4.95 14.00 -5.02
CA PRO A 193 4.49 15.16 -4.26
C PRO A 193 3.01 15.44 -4.55
N ASP A 194 2.28 15.90 -3.54
CA ASP A 194 0.93 16.40 -3.74
C ASP A 194 0.96 17.58 -4.74
N SER A 195 0.45 17.36 -5.96
CA SER A 195 0.56 18.30 -7.07
C SER A 195 -0.41 19.47 -6.98
N ARG A 196 -1.31 19.50 -5.99
CA ARG A 196 -2.24 20.63 -5.76
C ARG A 196 -1.53 21.93 -5.36
N PHE A 197 -0.25 21.87 -4.99
CA PHE A 197 0.60 23.06 -4.79
C PHE A 197 1.02 23.76 -6.10
N TYR A 198 0.75 23.15 -7.26
CA TYR A 198 1.07 23.72 -8.56
C TYR A 198 -0.24 23.97 -9.32
N MET A 199 -0.80 25.17 -9.15
CA MET A 199 -1.90 25.66 -9.98
C MET A 199 -1.62 25.35 -11.46
N ARG A 200 -2.56 24.65 -12.11
CA ARG A 200 -3.17 24.76 -13.46
C ARG A 200 -2.44 25.51 -14.61
N LYS A 201 -1.17 25.87 -14.47
CA LYS A 201 -0.36 26.58 -15.46
C LYS A 201 0.86 25.72 -15.75
N TYR A 202 0.79 25.11 -16.92
CA TYR A 202 1.83 24.37 -17.63
C TYR A 202 2.09 22.94 -17.16
N SER A 203 2.08 22.07 -18.17
CA SER A 203 2.56 20.68 -18.25
C SER A 203 3.93 20.48 -17.56
N SER A 204 3.99 20.57 -16.25
CA SER A 204 5.17 20.19 -15.50
C SER A 204 5.23 18.66 -15.43
N SER A 205 6.40 18.11 -15.72
CA SER A 205 6.71 16.69 -15.54
C SER A 205 6.47 16.31 -14.08
N GLN A 206 5.46 15.48 -13.81
CA GLN A 206 5.21 14.96 -12.47
C GLN A 206 6.44 14.15 -12.03
N ARG A 207 7.07 14.54 -10.91
CA ARG A 207 8.21 13.80 -10.38
C ARG A 207 7.74 12.62 -9.55
N TYR A 208 8.33 11.46 -9.79
CA TYR A 208 8.08 10.24 -9.03
C TYR A 208 9.31 9.86 -8.23
N TYR A 209 9.08 9.24 -7.08
CA TYR A 209 10.12 8.78 -6.18
C TYR A 209 9.84 7.34 -5.79
N ILE A 210 10.89 6.53 -5.67
CA ILE A 210 10.84 5.27 -4.95
C ILE A 210 11.36 5.52 -3.55
N CYS A 211 10.64 5.03 -2.54
CA CYS A 211 11.11 5.06 -1.17
C CYS A 211 10.91 3.73 -0.45
N ASN A 212 11.74 3.51 0.56
CA ASN A 212 11.66 2.39 1.48
C ASN A 212 11.45 2.97 2.89
N PRO A 213 10.21 2.92 3.42
CA PRO A 213 9.87 3.49 4.72
C PRO A 213 10.60 2.85 5.91
N VAL A 214 11.05 1.60 5.77
CA VAL A 214 11.85 0.90 6.81
C VAL A 214 13.24 1.52 6.90
N THR A 215 13.90 1.75 5.76
CA THR A 215 15.23 2.35 5.72
C THR A 215 15.23 3.88 5.75
N LYS A 216 14.05 4.50 5.57
CA LYS A 216 13.85 5.95 5.40
C LYS A 216 14.67 6.56 4.25
N LYS A 217 15.03 5.74 3.27
CA LYS A 217 15.72 6.18 2.04
C LYS A 217 14.71 6.40 0.93
N TRP A 218 15.01 7.34 0.05
CA TRP A 218 14.21 7.63 -1.13
C TRP A 218 15.07 8.13 -2.27
N PHE A 219 14.62 7.88 -3.49
CA PHE A 219 15.31 8.26 -4.71
C PHE A 219 14.34 8.81 -5.74
N PRO A 220 14.70 9.91 -6.43
CA PRO A 220 13.94 10.39 -7.58
C PRO A 220 14.11 9.40 -8.74
N ILE A 221 13.00 9.03 -9.36
CA ILE A 221 13.05 8.35 -10.66
C ILE A 221 13.45 9.42 -11.70
N PRO A 222 14.33 9.09 -12.67
CA PRO A 222 14.85 10.07 -13.64
C PRO A 222 13.79 10.98 -14.24
N SER A 223 14.13 12.27 -14.35
CA SER A 223 13.21 13.38 -14.66
C SER A 223 12.69 13.41 -16.10
N GLU A 224 13.19 12.54 -16.97
CA GLU A 224 12.59 12.26 -18.29
C GLU A 224 11.28 11.46 -18.17
N SER A 225 10.59 11.59 -17.03
CA SER A 225 9.29 10.99 -16.80
C SER A 225 8.32 11.43 -17.89
N PRO A 226 7.46 10.53 -18.37
CA PRO A 226 6.55 10.82 -19.46
C PRO A 226 5.60 11.96 -19.10
N ARG A 227 5.46 12.93 -20.00
CA ARG A 227 4.55 14.07 -19.83
C ARG A 227 3.08 13.59 -19.85
N GLY A 228 2.19 14.43 -19.31
CA GLY A 228 0.75 14.17 -19.31
C GLY A 228 0.26 13.40 -18.07
N ASN A 229 -1.05 13.49 -17.85
CA ASN A 229 -1.71 12.86 -16.70
C ASN A 229 -1.64 11.34 -16.81
N LYS A 230 -1.34 10.68 -15.68
CA LYS A 230 -1.28 9.23 -15.57
C LYS A 230 -2.51 8.74 -14.82
N ILE A 231 -3.16 7.73 -15.38
CA ILE A 231 -4.41 7.17 -14.84
C ILE A 231 -4.16 5.96 -13.97
N GLY A 232 -2.99 5.34 -14.00
CA GLY A 232 -2.70 4.12 -13.25
C GLY A 232 -1.22 3.98 -12.95
N PHE A 233 -0.92 3.25 -11.88
CA PHE A 233 0.42 3.13 -11.34
C PHE A 233 0.63 1.70 -10.82
N ALA A 234 1.73 1.07 -11.22
CA ALA A 234 2.16 -0.19 -10.63
C ALA A 234 3.66 -0.17 -10.31
N LEU A 235 4.02 -0.97 -9.31
CA LEU A 235 5.40 -1.27 -8.95
C LEU A 235 5.56 -2.79 -8.98
N ILE A 236 6.56 -3.26 -9.71
CA ILE A 236 6.87 -4.69 -9.83
C ILE A 236 8.28 -4.89 -9.31
N CYS A 237 8.45 -5.77 -8.34
CA CYS A 237 9.75 -6.13 -7.80
C CYS A 237 10.11 -7.51 -8.33
N ASN A 238 11.31 -7.65 -8.89
CA ASN A 238 11.83 -8.96 -9.26
C ASN A 238 12.48 -9.58 -8.04
N GLU A 239 12.20 -10.86 -7.80
CA GLU A 239 12.92 -11.58 -6.76
C GLU A 239 14.41 -11.68 -7.12
N PRO A 240 15.30 -11.46 -6.14
CA PRO A 240 16.73 -11.64 -6.36
C PRO A 240 17.00 -13.13 -6.57
N SER A 241 17.22 -13.54 -7.83
CA SER A 241 17.86 -14.83 -8.09
C SER A 241 19.24 -14.87 -7.40
N PRO A 242 19.82 -16.04 -7.08
CA PRO A 242 21.06 -16.14 -6.30
C PRO A 242 22.24 -15.32 -6.84
N ASN A 243 22.21 -14.97 -8.14
CA ASN A 243 23.24 -14.21 -8.83
C ASN A 243 22.76 -12.83 -9.34
N ALA A 244 21.48 -12.47 -9.16
CA ALA A 244 20.94 -11.21 -9.64
C ALA A 244 20.82 -10.19 -8.51
N ARG A 245 21.09 -8.93 -8.85
CA ARG A 245 20.79 -7.81 -7.98
C ARG A 245 19.28 -7.63 -7.90
N TYR A 246 18.80 -7.11 -6.77
CA TYR A 246 17.41 -6.71 -6.65
C TYR A 246 17.06 -5.68 -7.73
N SER A 247 15.96 -5.87 -8.45
CA SER A 247 15.49 -4.90 -9.43
C SER A 247 14.00 -4.68 -9.33
N TYR A 248 13.57 -3.50 -9.75
CA TYR A 248 12.17 -3.11 -9.79
C TYR A 248 11.84 -2.40 -11.09
N LYS A 249 10.57 -2.49 -11.47
CA LYS A 249 9.99 -1.77 -12.58
C LYS A 249 8.85 -0.89 -12.10
N VAL A 250 8.80 0.33 -12.60
CA VAL A 250 7.70 1.27 -12.37
C VAL A 250 6.89 1.37 -13.66
N VAL A 251 5.59 1.12 -13.56
CA VAL A 251 4.68 1.13 -14.70
C VAL A 251 3.68 2.25 -14.52
N LEU A 252 3.63 3.16 -15.50
CA LEU A 252 2.70 4.28 -15.54
C LEU A 252 1.75 4.09 -16.73
N PHE A 253 0.46 4.22 -16.47
CA PHE A 253 -0.58 4.09 -17.49
C PHE A 253 -0.95 5.48 -17.98
N ASP A 254 -0.82 5.72 -19.28
CA ASP A 254 -1.29 6.96 -19.90
C ASP A 254 -2.81 6.98 -20.00
N ASN A 255 -3.35 8.20 -20.09
CA ASN A 255 -4.78 8.39 -20.28
C ASN A 255 -5.24 7.70 -21.57
N LEU A 256 -6.41 7.07 -21.51
CA LEU A 256 -7.00 6.41 -22.66
C LEU A 256 -7.53 7.48 -23.62
N ILE A 257 -6.99 7.53 -24.83
CA ILE A 257 -7.52 8.40 -25.90
C ILE A 257 -8.72 7.65 -26.50
N LEU A 258 -9.92 8.12 -26.17
CA LEU A 258 -11.19 7.54 -26.65
C LEU A 258 -11.85 8.37 -27.76
N MET A 259 -11.26 9.51 -28.11
CA MET A 259 -11.81 10.41 -29.13
C MET A 259 -10.75 10.65 -30.21
N ASP A 260 -11.17 10.73 -31.47
CA ASP A 260 -10.33 11.28 -32.52
C ASP A 260 -10.28 12.82 -32.47
N ASP A 261 -9.47 13.44 -33.35
CA ASP A 261 -9.33 14.91 -33.43
C ASP A 261 -10.65 15.63 -33.80
N SER A 262 -11.67 14.89 -34.25
CA SER A 262 -13.00 15.41 -34.56
C SER A 262 -13.97 15.35 -33.37
N GLY A 263 -13.56 14.73 -32.26
CA GLY A 263 -14.38 14.56 -31.07
C GLY A 263 -15.36 13.39 -31.15
N GLU A 264 -15.24 12.52 -32.15
CA GLU A 264 -16.03 11.29 -32.23
C GLU A 264 -15.38 10.16 -31.43
N ALA A 265 -16.22 9.35 -30.78
CA ALA A 265 -15.77 8.20 -30.01
C ALA A 265 -15.15 7.15 -30.94
N ILE A 266 -13.92 6.73 -30.65
CA ILE A 266 -13.23 5.67 -31.40
C ILE A 266 -13.99 4.36 -31.14
N ALA A 267 -14.80 3.95 -32.12
CA ALA A 267 -15.68 2.79 -32.02
C ALA A 267 -14.94 1.44 -32.04
N GLU A 268 -13.64 1.42 -32.37
CA GLU A 268 -12.88 0.19 -32.57
C GLU A 268 -11.52 0.27 -31.86
N ASN A 269 -11.29 -0.65 -30.90
CA ASN A 269 -10.02 -0.88 -30.19
C ASN A 269 -9.25 0.36 -29.74
N TYR A 270 -9.34 0.71 -28.44
CA TYR A 270 -8.52 1.80 -27.91
C TYR A 270 -7.10 1.32 -27.57
N ARG A 271 -6.12 2.18 -27.85
CA ARG A 271 -4.71 1.92 -27.57
C ARG A 271 -4.39 2.34 -26.14
N LEU A 272 -4.00 1.38 -25.31
CA LEU A 272 -3.40 1.63 -24.01
C LEU A 272 -1.89 1.79 -24.15
N VAL A 273 -1.36 2.93 -23.71
CA VAL A 273 0.08 3.19 -23.66
C VAL A 273 0.57 3.10 -22.21
N MET A 274 1.63 2.33 -22.01
CA MET A 274 2.30 2.18 -20.73
C MET A 274 3.75 2.64 -20.85
N TRP A 275 4.21 3.28 -19.79
CA TRP A 275 5.61 3.64 -19.62
C TRP A 275 6.21 2.80 -18.52
N VAL A 276 7.30 2.11 -18.86
CA VAL A 276 7.98 1.17 -17.97
C VAL A 276 9.39 1.68 -17.71
N PHE A 277 9.64 2.12 -16.49
CA PHE A 277 10.99 2.38 -16.00
C PHE A 277 11.58 1.10 -15.42
N CYS A 278 12.82 0.77 -15.77
CA CYS A 278 13.55 -0.36 -15.18
C CYS A 278 14.72 0.15 -14.34
N SER A 279 14.84 -0.32 -13.08
CA SER A 279 15.92 0.09 -12.18
C SER A 279 17.30 -0.35 -12.64
N GLU A 280 17.40 -1.41 -13.46
CA GLU A 280 18.68 -1.94 -13.96
C GLU A 280 19.23 -1.11 -15.10
N SER A 281 18.39 -0.78 -16.09
CA SER A 281 18.80 0.04 -17.23
C SER A 281 18.75 1.54 -16.92
N VAL A 282 18.03 1.94 -15.85
CA VAL A 282 17.78 3.34 -15.49
C VAL A 282 17.09 4.11 -16.63
N GLN A 283 16.33 3.39 -17.47
CA GLN A 283 15.68 3.94 -18.65
C GLN A 283 14.17 3.70 -18.64
N TRP A 284 13.46 4.64 -19.25
CA TRP A 284 12.05 4.49 -19.59
C TRP A 284 11.91 3.81 -20.96
N THR A 285 10.98 2.87 -21.03
CA THR A 285 10.54 2.23 -22.27
C THR A 285 9.03 2.40 -22.40
N THR A 286 8.51 2.26 -23.61
CA THR A 286 7.08 2.39 -23.88
C THR A 286 6.55 1.07 -24.43
N SER A 287 5.40 0.64 -23.93
CA SER A 287 4.66 -0.51 -24.44
C SER A 287 3.24 -0.08 -24.78
N SER A 288 2.68 -0.61 -25.86
CA SER A 288 1.32 -0.27 -26.29
C SER A 288 0.52 -1.51 -26.59
N PHE A 289 -0.70 -1.56 -26.05
CA PHE A 289 -1.62 -2.67 -26.20
C PHE A 289 -2.91 -2.20 -26.86
N LEU A 290 -3.51 -3.04 -27.70
CA LEU A 290 -4.86 -2.82 -28.21
C LEU A 290 -5.83 -3.52 -27.28
N LEU A 291 -6.78 -2.76 -26.74
CA LEU A 291 -7.80 -3.31 -25.85
C LEU A 291 -9.06 -3.65 -26.63
N PRO A 292 -9.68 -4.82 -26.35
CA PRO A 292 -10.96 -5.19 -26.95
C PRO A 292 -12.04 -4.15 -26.71
N THR A 293 -12.79 -3.84 -27.77
CA THR A 293 -13.89 -2.88 -27.76
C THR A 293 -14.90 -3.17 -26.63
N ARG A 294 -15.41 -2.11 -25.98
CA ARG A 294 -16.55 -2.24 -25.07
C ARG A 294 -17.83 -2.44 -25.91
N PRO A 295 -18.71 -3.38 -25.53
CA PRO A 295 -20.05 -3.47 -26.13
C PRO A 295 -20.86 -2.17 -25.96
N ARG A 296 -20.54 -1.37 -24.94
CA ARG A 296 -21.12 -0.04 -24.68
C ARG A 296 -20.00 0.96 -24.39
N PRO A 297 -19.71 1.91 -25.30
CA PRO A 297 -18.79 3.00 -25.01
C PRO A 297 -19.40 3.89 -23.92
N THR A 298 -18.91 3.75 -22.70
CA THR A 298 -19.20 4.67 -21.60
C THR A 298 -18.12 5.75 -21.56
N MET A 299 -18.48 7.01 -21.36
CA MET A 299 -17.57 8.16 -21.15
C MET A 299 -16.75 8.07 -19.84
N ASP A 300 -16.67 6.88 -19.27
CA ASP A 300 -16.33 6.55 -17.90
C ASP A 300 -14.85 6.12 -17.83
N HIS A 301 -13.94 7.09 -17.78
CA HIS A 301 -12.49 6.88 -17.80
C HIS A 301 -11.86 7.03 -16.40
N PRO A 302 -11.14 6.03 -15.86
CA PRO A 302 -10.63 6.10 -14.51
C PRO A 302 -9.65 7.27 -14.33
N GLU A 303 -9.95 8.21 -13.43
CA GLU A 303 -8.99 9.24 -13.02
C GLU A 303 -7.78 8.60 -12.29
N ASN A 304 -8.01 7.46 -11.64
CA ASN A 304 -6.99 6.69 -10.93
C ASN A 304 -7.39 5.19 -10.83
N ALA A 305 -6.99 4.40 -11.82
CA ALA A 305 -7.13 2.96 -11.86
C ALA A 305 -6.39 2.30 -10.69
N ASN A 306 -7.09 1.48 -9.93
CA ASN A 306 -6.50 0.66 -8.90
C ASN A 306 -5.84 -0.56 -9.58
N VAL A 307 -4.52 -0.50 -9.77
CA VAL A 307 -3.76 -1.56 -10.43
C VAL A 307 -3.19 -2.51 -9.38
N VAL A 308 -3.50 -3.79 -9.53
CA VAL A 308 -3.02 -4.89 -8.69
C VAL A 308 -1.99 -5.68 -9.48
N SER A 309 -0.82 -5.92 -8.88
CA SER A 309 0.18 -6.85 -9.43
C SER A 309 0.01 -8.21 -8.75
N CYS A 310 -0.15 -9.27 -9.55
CA CYS A 310 -0.28 -10.64 -9.06
C CYS A 310 0.42 -11.60 -10.05
N ASN A 311 1.43 -12.33 -9.57
CA ASN A 311 2.29 -13.24 -10.36
C ASN A 311 2.88 -12.61 -11.62
N GLY A 312 3.38 -11.39 -11.50
CA GLY A 312 3.97 -10.66 -12.62
C GLY A 312 2.97 -10.12 -13.65
N ILE A 313 1.66 -10.37 -13.46
CA ILE A 313 0.59 -9.83 -14.29
C ILE A 313 -0.06 -8.64 -13.58
N LEU A 314 -0.31 -7.57 -14.34
CA LEU A 314 -1.00 -6.39 -13.86
C LEU A 314 -2.50 -6.50 -14.17
N TYR A 315 -3.33 -6.25 -13.17
CA TYR A 315 -4.79 -6.29 -13.28
C TYR A 315 -5.40 -4.97 -12.83
N TRP A 316 -6.41 -4.49 -13.54
CA TRP A 316 -7.22 -3.35 -13.09
C TRP A 316 -8.64 -3.46 -13.62
N MET A 317 -9.58 -2.80 -12.92
CA MET A 317 -10.98 -2.77 -13.35
C MET A 317 -11.14 -1.87 -14.57
N ASP A 318 -11.86 -2.36 -15.59
CA ASP A 318 -12.08 -1.62 -16.83
C ASP A 318 -13.30 -0.69 -16.68
N GLY A 319 -13.10 0.60 -16.36
CA GLY A 319 -14.16 1.64 -16.36
C GLY A 319 -14.13 2.55 -15.14
N LEU A 320 -15.12 3.46 -15.02
CA LEU A 320 -15.35 4.24 -13.79
C LEU A 320 -16.58 3.81 -12.99
N TYR A 321 -17.73 3.66 -13.65
CA TYR A 321 -19.02 3.49 -12.98
C TYR A 321 -19.66 2.13 -13.25
N ASN A 322 -19.37 1.52 -14.40
CA ASN A 322 -19.81 0.17 -14.75
C ASN A 322 -18.59 -0.73 -14.84
N PHE A 323 -18.36 -1.54 -13.81
CA PHE A 323 -17.33 -2.56 -13.82
C PHE A 323 -17.96 -3.90 -14.13
N ASP A 324 -17.78 -4.40 -15.35
CA ASP A 324 -18.21 -5.73 -15.78
C ASP A 324 -17.04 -6.68 -16.06
N ARG A 325 -15.82 -6.15 -16.04
CA ARG A 325 -14.59 -6.87 -16.41
C ARG A 325 -13.33 -6.21 -15.83
N ILE A 326 -12.24 -6.97 -15.84
CA ILE A 326 -10.88 -6.50 -15.60
C ILE A 326 -10.05 -6.64 -16.86
N VAL A 327 -9.00 -5.83 -16.96
CA VAL A 327 -7.93 -6.01 -17.94
C VAL A 327 -6.75 -6.67 -17.24
N SER A 328 -6.11 -7.62 -17.93
CA SER A 328 -4.86 -8.26 -17.52
C SER A 328 -3.74 -7.90 -18.50
N VAL A 329 -2.55 -7.58 -17.99
CA VAL A 329 -1.36 -7.33 -18.81
C VAL A 329 -0.16 -8.04 -18.24
N ASP A 330 0.43 -8.90 -19.07
CA ASP A 330 1.70 -9.55 -18.83
C ASP A 330 2.79 -8.85 -19.64
N LEU A 331 3.67 -8.13 -18.92
CA LEU A 331 4.78 -7.40 -19.51
C LEU A 331 5.94 -8.30 -19.96
N ALA A 332 6.04 -9.53 -19.44
CA ALA A 332 7.11 -10.47 -19.79
C ALA A 332 6.90 -11.07 -21.18
N VAL A 333 5.65 -11.42 -21.50
CA VAL A 333 5.29 -11.99 -22.81
C VAL A 333 4.54 -10.99 -23.72
N ASN A 334 4.40 -9.74 -23.27
CA ASN A 334 3.71 -8.67 -24.00
C ASN A 334 2.28 -9.04 -24.42
N ARG A 335 1.53 -9.65 -23.49
CA ARG A 335 0.14 -10.08 -23.70
C ARG A 335 -0.82 -9.20 -22.90
N CYS A 336 -1.96 -8.91 -23.50
CA CYS A 336 -3.07 -8.23 -22.86
C CYS A 336 -4.34 -9.10 -23.00
N GLY A 337 -5.16 -9.15 -21.96
CA GLY A 337 -6.40 -9.90 -21.93
C GLY A 337 -7.51 -9.13 -21.22
N VAL A 338 -8.75 -9.59 -21.41
CA VAL A 338 -9.93 -9.08 -20.71
C VAL A 338 -10.63 -10.26 -20.08
N ILE A 339 -10.97 -10.14 -18.80
CA ILE A 339 -11.62 -11.18 -18.02
C ILE A 339 -12.90 -10.59 -17.46
N TYR A 340 -14.04 -11.19 -17.82
CA TYR A 340 -15.34 -10.74 -17.36
C TYR A 340 -15.60 -11.17 -15.92
N PHE A 341 -16.35 -10.36 -15.18
CA PHE A 341 -16.82 -10.74 -13.86
C PHE A 341 -17.90 -11.84 -13.95
N PRO A 342 -18.14 -12.57 -12.85
CA PRO A 342 -19.29 -13.47 -12.75
C PRO A 342 -20.60 -12.72 -13.07
N ASP A 343 -21.56 -13.40 -13.71
CA ASP A 343 -22.81 -12.77 -14.15
C ASP A 343 -23.58 -12.09 -13.01
N ILE A 344 -23.64 -12.73 -11.83
CA ILE A 344 -24.25 -12.14 -10.63
C ILE A 344 -23.59 -10.83 -10.19
N VAL A 345 -22.28 -10.68 -10.41
CA VAL A 345 -21.59 -9.42 -10.10
C VAL A 345 -21.97 -8.37 -11.15
N ARG A 346 -21.94 -8.73 -12.44
CA ARG A 346 -22.27 -7.84 -13.57
C ARG A 346 -23.69 -7.30 -13.51
N GLU A 347 -24.65 -8.12 -13.13
CA GLU A 347 -26.05 -7.72 -12.93
C GLU A 347 -26.20 -6.71 -11.79
N ASN A 348 -25.32 -6.78 -10.79
CA ASN A 348 -25.36 -5.95 -9.60
C ASN A 348 -24.38 -4.76 -9.65
N THR A 349 -23.61 -4.55 -10.72
CA THR A 349 -22.63 -3.44 -10.83
C THR A 349 -23.01 -2.39 -11.87
N ALA A 350 -24.30 -2.29 -12.19
CA ALA A 350 -24.81 -1.27 -13.10
C ALA A 350 -24.81 0.13 -12.45
N ARG A 351 -24.78 1.16 -13.31
CA ARG A 351 -24.74 2.60 -12.96
C ARG A 351 -25.78 3.03 -11.91
N ASP A 352 -26.87 2.29 -11.80
CA ASP A 352 -28.03 2.59 -10.97
C ASP A 352 -28.06 1.84 -9.62
N THR A 353 -27.01 1.07 -9.28
CA THR A 353 -26.91 0.35 -7.99
C THR A 353 -25.83 0.96 -7.08
N PRO A 354 -26.12 2.06 -6.34
CA PRO A 354 -25.17 2.72 -5.44
C PRO A 354 -24.71 1.83 -4.27
N ASP A 355 -25.44 0.75 -4.04
CA ASP A 355 -25.30 -0.19 -2.94
C ASP A 355 -24.35 -1.37 -3.23
N SER A 356 -23.71 -1.39 -4.40
CA SER A 356 -22.79 -2.44 -4.85
C SER A 356 -21.36 -1.92 -4.99
N ARG A 357 -20.40 -2.64 -4.42
CA ARG A 357 -18.97 -2.30 -4.46
C ARG A 357 -18.17 -3.52 -4.90
N VAL A 358 -17.19 -3.30 -5.77
CA VAL A 358 -16.28 -4.33 -6.25
C VAL A 358 -14.84 -3.89 -6.02
N HIS A 359 -14.02 -4.83 -5.55
CA HIS A 359 -12.59 -4.66 -5.34
C HIS A 359 -11.85 -5.88 -5.88
N ILE A 360 -10.65 -5.65 -6.42
CA ILE A 360 -9.71 -6.71 -6.76
C ILE A 360 -8.48 -6.62 -5.86
N GLY A 361 -7.86 -7.75 -5.59
CA GLY A 361 -6.61 -7.82 -4.84
C GLY A 361 -5.96 -9.18 -4.93
N GLY A 362 -4.68 -9.24 -4.61
CA GLY A 362 -3.92 -10.49 -4.55
C GLY A 362 -3.84 -11.04 -3.12
N VAL A 363 -3.92 -12.36 -2.97
CA VAL A 363 -3.59 -13.07 -1.72
C VAL A 363 -2.88 -14.37 -2.08
N ARG A 364 -1.68 -14.59 -1.51
CA ARG A 364 -0.82 -15.76 -1.83
C ARG A 364 -0.74 -16.03 -3.33
N ASP A 365 -0.39 -15.01 -4.11
CA ASP A 365 -0.21 -15.17 -5.55
C ASP A 365 -1.48 -15.54 -6.33
N GLU A 366 -2.66 -15.46 -5.71
CA GLU A 366 -3.94 -15.62 -6.39
C GLU A 366 -4.73 -14.31 -6.45
N LEU A 367 -5.31 -14.05 -7.62
CA LEU A 367 -6.15 -12.88 -7.83
C LEU A 367 -7.57 -13.18 -7.35
N ARG A 368 -8.10 -12.29 -6.52
CA ARG A 368 -9.47 -12.39 -6.02
C ARG A 368 -10.30 -11.16 -6.31
N LEU A 369 -11.59 -11.42 -6.46
CA LEU A 369 -12.65 -10.44 -6.65
C LEU A 369 -13.54 -10.43 -5.41
N LEU A 370 -13.63 -9.27 -4.76
CA LEU A 370 -14.53 -9.03 -3.65
C LEU A 370 -15.72 -8.22 -4.16
N HIS A 371 -16.92 -8.77 -4.03
CA HIS A 371 -18.18 -8.11 -4.30
C HIS A 371 -18.95 -7.93 -2.99
N VAL A 372 -19.36 -6.68 -2.71
CA VAL A 372 -20.12 -6.35 -1.52
C VAL A 372 -21.39 -5.62 -1.94
N LEU A 373 -22.54 -6.20 -1.59
CA LEU A 373 -23.86 -5.70 -1.94
C LEU A 373 -24.65 -5.41 -0.67
N ARG A 374 -25.19 -4.21 -0.53
CA ARG A 374 -26.13 -3.91 0.56
C ARG A 374 -27.50 -4.52 0.23
N THR A 375 -28.07 -5.28 1.17
CA THR A 375 -29.33 -6.01 0.96
C THR A 375 -30.55 -5.38 1.62
N GLN A 376 -30.37 -4.45 2.56
CA GLN A 376 -31.48 -3.78 3.26
C GLN A 376 -31.43 -2.26 3.18
N ASN A 377 -32.52 -1.70 2.65
CA ASN A 377 -32.83 -0.28 2.60
C ASN A 377 -33.97 0.02 3.57
N GLY A 378 -33.64 0.33 4.82
CA GLY A 378 -34.62 0.66 5.87
C GLY A 378 -33.97 0.98 7.22
N PRO A 379 -34.75 1.46 8.21
CA PRO A 379 -34.27 1.70 9.57
C PRO A 379 -33.96 0.36 10.26
N GLY A 380 -32.67 0.11 10.52
CA GLY A 380 -32.17 -1.11 11.15
C GLY A 380 -30.66 -1.30 10.94
N PRO A 381 -30.03 -2.28 11.62
CA PRO A 381 -28.63 -2.61 11.38
C PRO A 381 -28.46 -3.04 9.92
N LYS A 382 -27.64 -2.30 9.18
CA LYS A 382 -27.44 -2.53 7.75
C LYS A 382 -26.74 -3.86 7.53
N CYS A 383 -27.28 -4.65 6.61
CA CYS A 383 -26.74 -5.94 6.20
C CYS A 383 -26.12 -5.83 4.81
N PHE A 384 -24.95 -6.44 4.67
CA PHE A 384 -24.23 -6.53 3.41
C PHE A 384 -24.02 -8.00 3.06
N VAL A 385 -24.29 -8.40 1.83
CA VAL A 385 -23.85 -9.68 1.30
C VAL A 385 -22.47 -9.48 0.69
N MET A 386 -21.52 -10.24 1.21
CA MET A 386 -20.14 -10.30 0.74
C MET A 386 -19.95 -11.59 -0.06
N ARG A 387 -19.39 -11.47 -1.26
CA ARG A 387 -18.95 -12.59 -2.09
C ARG A 387 -17.49 -12.43 -2.46
N VAL A 388 -16.74 -13.52 -2.35
CA VAL A 388 -15.34 -13.58 -2.75
C VAL A 388 -15.19 -14.64 -3.82
N TRP A 389 -14.59 -14.25 -4.94
CA TRP A 389 -14.26 -15.13 -6.04
C TRP A 389 -12.74 -15.18 -6.22
N GLU A 390 -12.24 -16.33 -6.65
CA GLU A 390 -10.85 -16.57 -7.02
C GLU A 390 -10.77 -16.83 -8.52
N LEU A 391 -9.77 -16.24 -9.19
CA LEU A 391 -9.57 -16.41 -10.62
C LEU A 391 -8.82 -17.71 -10.88
N ASP A 392 -9.42 -18.63 -11.63
CA ASP A 392 -8.71 -19.74 -12.25
C ASP A 392 -7.98 -19.21 -13.50
N ARG A 393 -6.66 -19.30 -13.48
CA ARG A 393 -5.78 -18.82 -14.55
C ARG A 393 -5.76 -19.75 -15.76
N GLY A 394 -6.17 -21.00 -15.60
CA GLY A 394 -6.15 -21.99 -16.67
C GLY A 394 -7.20 -21.70 -17.74
N ASP A 395 -8.36 -21.18 -17.33
CA ASP A 395 -9.50 -20.93 -18.20
C ASP A 395 -10.06 -19.50 -18.12
N ASP A 396 -9.41 -18.62 -17.35
CA ASP A 396 -9.84 -17.24 -17.09
C ASP A 396 -11.26 -17.18 -16.48
N THR A 397 -11.64 -18.16 -15.67
CA THR A 397 -12.96 -18.21 -14.98
C THR A 397 -12.88 -17.89 -13.49
N TRP A 398 -14.01 -17.51 -12.91
CA TRP A 398 -14.11 -17.15 -11.49
C TRP A 398 -14.79 -18.26 -10.70
N ALA A 399 -14.12 -18.75 -9.65
CA ALA A 399 -14.68 -19.70 -8.70
C ALA A 399 -15.12 -18.98 -7.41
N LEU A 400 -16.36 -19.21 -6.96
CA LEU A 400 -16.84 -18.64 -5.69
C LEU A 400 -16.18 -19.38 -4.52
N VAL A 401 -15.42 -18.66 -3.69
CA VAL A 401 -14.71 -19.22 -2.53
C VAL A 401 -15.34 -18.85 -1.19
N GLY A 402 -16.25 -17.87 -1.17
CA GLY A 402 -17.02 -17.53 0.02
C GLY A 402 -18.18 -16.59 -0.25
N GLU A 403 -19.31 -16.83 0.40
CA GLU A 403 -20.47 -15.95 0.42
C GLU A 403 -21.04 -15.88 1.83
N ARG A 404 -21.29 -14.67 2.33
CA ARG A 404 -21.90 -14.48 3.66
C ARG A 404 -22.54 -13.12 3.82
N GLU A 405 -23.42 -13.02 4.82
CA GLU A 405 -23.89 -11.75 5.33
C GLU A 405 -22.89 -11.17 6.34
N LEU A 406 -22.62 -9.87 6.21
CA LEU A 406 -21.89 -9.05 7.16
C LEU A 406 -22.86 -8.07 7.82
N LYS A 407 -22.78 -7.99 9.14
CA LYS A 407 -23.56 -7.08 9.97
C LYS A 407 -22.61 -6.26 10.82
N PHE A 408 -22.73 -4.94 10.74
CA PHE A 408 -21.90 -4.01 11.48
C PHE A 408 -22.77 -3.22 12.47
N PRO A 409 -23.03 -3.75 13.67
CA PRO A 409 -23.98 -3.15 14.62
C PRO A 409 -23.54 -1.76 15.10
N ASP A 410 -22.22 -1.53 15.21
CA ASP A 410 -21.64 -0.30 15.77
C ASP A 410 -21.20 0.72 14.70
N ALA A 411 -21.50 0.46 13.42
CA ALA A 411 -21.07 1.36 12.36
C ALA A 411 -21.99 2.59 12.35
N VAL A 412 -21.57 3.66 13.02
CA VAL A 412 -22.30 4.93 13.07
C VAL A 412 -21.98 5.75 11.81
N ALA A 413 -23.01 6.14 11.06
CA ALA A 413 -22.88 7.11 9.98
C ALA A 413 -22.70 8.51 10.57
N ALA A 414 -21.79 9.32 10.04
CA ALA A 414 -21.64 10.71 10.52
C ALA A 414 -22.82 11.61 10.17
N ASP A 415 -23.65 11.20 9.20
CA ASP A 415 -24.86 11.90 8.75
C ASP A 415 -26.16 11.21 9.21
N GLY A 416 -26.08 10.15 10.02
CA GLY A 416 -27.24 9.40 10.51
C GLY A 416 -27.95 8.53 9.48
N ASP A 417 -27.59 8.56 8.19
CA ASP A 417 -28.40 7.93 7.13
C ASP A 417 -27.59 6.95 6.26
N ARG A 418 -26.26 7.13 6.12
CA ARG A 418 -25.44 6.31 5.22
C ARG A 418 -24.16 5.74 5.86
N VAL A 419 -24.32 4.64 6.61
CA VAL A 419 -23.19 3.70 6.79
C VAL A 419 -22.87 3.08 5.44
N THR A 420 -21.69 3.40 4.90
CA THR A 420 -21.21 2.81 3.66
C THR A 420 -19.90 2.09 3.88
N ILE A 421 -19.71 0.99 3.16
CA ILE A 421 -18.42 0.32 3.09
C ILE A 421 -17.57 1.13 2.12
N VAL A 422 -16.55 1.77 2.67
CA VAL A 422 -15.71 2.73 1.95
C VAL A 422 -14.51 2.03 1.31
N ALA A 423 -14.07 0.93 1.91
CA ALA A 423 -12.99 0.11 1.40
C ALA A 423 -13.07 -1.31 1.94
N ALA A 424 -12.58 -2.25 1.14
CA ALA A 424 -12.23 -3.56 1.63
C ALA A 424 -11.00 -4.08 0.90
N ILE A 425 -10.13 -4.79 1.63
CA ILE A 425 -8.90 -5.38 1.10
C ILE A 425 -8.71 -6.78 1.67
N PHE A 426 -8.19 -7.68 0.85
CA PHE A 426 -7.77 -9.01 1.30
C PHE A 426 -6.62 -8.94 2.30
N HIS A 427 -6.66 -9.82 3.30
CA HIS A 427 -5.48 -10.04 4.12
C HIS A 427 -4.36 -10.55 3.21
N PRO A 428 -3.13 -10.00 3.28
CA PRO A 428 -2.07 -10.35 2.33
C PRO A 428 -1.51 -11.77 2.46
N LYS A 429 -2.06 -12.58 3.38
CA LYS A 429 -1.56 -13.90 3.74
C LYS A 429 -2.68 -14.87 4.09
N ASP A 430 -3.66 -14.43 4.87
CA ASP A 430 -4.77 -15.28 5.25
C ASP A 430 -5.86 -15.21 4.18
N CYS A 431 -5.99 -16.28 3.40
CA CYS A 431 -7.03 -16.44 2.39
C CYS A 431 -8.44 -16.38 2.97
N ASP A 432 -8.59 -16.57 4.28
CA ASP A 432 -9.87 -16.57 4.96
C ASP A 432 -10.15 -15.24 5.69
N SER A 433 -9.36 -14.19 5.47
CA SER A 433 -9.54 -12.90 6.16
C SER A 433 -9.54 -11.71 5.20
N ILE A 434 -10.40 -10.74 5.48
CA ILE A 434 -10.43 -9.43 4.82
C ILE A 434 -10.53 -8.30 5.84
N PHE A 435 -9.98 -7.14 5.49
CA PHE A 435 -10.16 -5.91 6.25
C PHE A 435 -11.22 -5.05 5.59
N VAL A 436 -12.22 -4.62 6.36
CA VAL A 436 -13.36 -3.82 5.89
C VAL A 436 -13.43 -2.51 6.67
N MET A 437 -13.54 -1.40 5.95
CA MET A 437 -13.80 -0.08 6.53
C MET A 437 -15.25 0.32 6.28
N CYS A 438 -15.99 0.49 7.38
CA CYS A 438 -17.42 0.78 7.36
C CYS A 438 -17.69 2.02 8.24
N GLY A 439 -18.02 3.15 7.59
CA GLY A 439 -18.08 4.45 8.26
C GLY A 439 -16.75 4.84 8.92
N LYS A 440 -16.73 4.93 10.26
CA LYS A 440 -15.50 5.17 11.04
C LYS A 440 -14.80 3.88 11.48
N SER A 441 -15.49 2.75 11.47
CA SER A 441 -14.97 1.53 12.08
C SER A 441 -14.16 0.70 11.09
N VAL A 442 -13.06 0.14 11.57
CA VAL A 442 -12.21 -0.80 10.82
C VAL A 442 -12.41 -2.20 11.41
N TYR A 443 -12.74 -3.16 10.55
CA TYR A 443 -13.01 -4.54 10.91
C TYR A 443 -12.07 -5.49 10.21
N GLU A 444 -11.86 -6.63 10.84
CA GLU A 444 -11.36 -7.83 10.19
C GLU A 444 -12.47 -8.88 10.19
N CYS A 445 -12.86 -9.36 9.01
CA CYS A 445 -13.90 -10.36 8.87
C CYS A 445 -13.37 -11.61 8.17
N GLY A 446 -13.86 -12.78 8.61
CA GLY A 446 -13.63 -14.05 7.94
C GLY A 446 -14.32 -14.13 6.57
N VAL A 447 -13.73 -14.83 5.61
CA VAL A 447 -14.36 -15.07 4.29
C VAL A 447 -15.34 -16.25 4.39
N SER A 448 -14.86 -17.38 4.91
CA SER A 448 -15.63 -18.62 5.11
C SER A 448 -16.14 -18.77 6.54
N LYS A 449 -15.41 -18.25 7.54
CA LYS A 449 -15.80 -18.32 8.95
C LYS A 449 -16.72 -17.17 9.33
N ASP A 450 -17.69 -17.43 10.19
CA ASP A 450 -18.57 -16.40 10.76
C ASP A 450 -17.89 -15.59 11.87
N THR A 451 -16.74 -15.00 11.53
CA THR A 451 -15.99 -14.11 12.41
C THR A 451 -16.02 -12.72 11.82
N CYS A 452 -16.29 -11.71 12.64
CA CYS A 452 -15.91 -10.34 12.31
C CYS A 452 -15.63 -9.59 13.61
N ARG A 453 -14.42 -9.02 13.71
CA ARG A 453 -13.96 -8.28 14.89
C ARG A 453 -13.59 -6.86 14.52
N LYS A 454 -13.87 -5.93 15.42
CA LYS A 454 -13.50 -4.52 15.26
C LYS A 454 -12.04 -4.34 15.69
N LEU A 455 -11.22 -3.76 14.80
CA LEU A 455 -9.81 -3.45 15.06
C LEU A 455 -9.62 -2.06 15.66
N GLY A 456 -10.50 -1.12 15.32
CA GLY A 456 -10.43 0.26 15.80
C GLY A 456 -11.35 1.20 15.03
N GLU A 457 -11.13 2.48 15.22
CA GLU A 457 -11.90 3.55 14.59
C GLU A 457 -10.99 4.64 14.02
N LEU A 458 -11.44 5.23 12.91
CA LEU A 458 -10.90 6.44 12.32
C LEU A 458 -11.37 7.66 13.13
N ARG A 459 -10.58 8.73 13.11
CA ARG A 459 -10.94 10.00 13.78
C ARG A 459 -12.23 10.59 13.21
N GLU A 460 -12.38 10.50 11.90
CA GLU A 460 -13.49 11.05 11.14
C GLU A 460 -14.06 10.00 10.19
N SER A 461 -15.34 10.14 9.86
CA SER A 461 -16.01 9.24 8.92
C SER A 461 -15.53 9.58 7.52
N ILE A 462 -15.21 8.56 6.76
CA ILE A 462 -14.92 8.74 5.35
C ILE A 462 -16.24 8.58 4.61
N GLY A 463 -16.55 9.52 3.73
CA GLY A 463 -17.74 9.45 2.87
C GLY A 463 -17.62 8.35 1.81
N ASP A 464 -18.48 8.38 0.81
CA ASP A 464 -18.48 7.42 -0.31
C ASP A 464 -17.27 7.54 -1.26
N GLU A 465 -16.39 8.50 -0.97
CA GLU A 465 -15.06 8.68 -1.55
C GLU A 465 -14.23 7.43 -1.22
N GLY A 466 -14.15 6.50 -2.17
CA GLY A 466 -13.49 5.20 -1.94
C GLY A 466 -12.03 5.36 -1.48
N LEU A 467 -11.48 4.35 -0.80
CA LEU A 467 -10.06 4.36 -0.45
C LEU A 467 -9.23 3.59 -1.46
N ALA A 468 -8.00 4.05 -1.66
CA ALA A 468 -6.94 3.23 -2.22
C ALA A 468 -6.17 2.57 -1.07
N SER A 469 -5.80 1.31 -1.27
CA SER A 469 -5.07 0.54 -0.27
C SER A 469 -3.76 0.02 -0.87
N PHE A 470 -2.71 0.01 -0.06
CA PHE A 470 -1.37 -0.36 -0.45
C PHE A 470 -0.79 -1.34 0.56
N VAL A 471 -0.52 -2.57 0.11
CA VAL A 471 0.10 -3.61 0.94
C VAL A 471 1.61 -3.49 0.83
N LEU A 472 2.28 -3.51 1.98
CA LEU A 472 3.72 -3.65 2.09
C LEU A 472 4.04 -4.99 2.74
N MET A 473 4.62 -5.90 1.98
CA MET A 473 5.18 -7.16 2.48
C MET A 473 6.65 -6.93 2.81
N HIS A 474 7.03 -7.02 4.09
CA HIS A 474 8.40 -6.71 4.49
C HIS A 474 9.28 -7.95 4.36
N PRO A 475 10.28 -7.95 3.46
CA PRO A 475 11.27 -9.01 3.42
C PRO A 475 12.08 -9.08 4.73
N PRO A 476 12.72 -10.24 5.04
CA PRO A 476 13.55 -10.37 6.23
C PRO A 476 14.63 -9.30 6.35
N TRP A 477 15.15 -8.85 5.20
CA TRP A 477 16.08 -7.74 5.11
C TRP A 477 15.52 -6.65 4.18
N PRO A 478 15.61 -5.35 4.52
CA PRO A 478 14.98 -4.30 3.72
C PRO A 478 15.54 -4.24 2.32
N THR A 479 14.67 -4.05 1.34
CA THR A 479 15.05 -3.91 -0.06
C THR A 479 15.97 -2.72 -0.24
N PRO A 480 17.17 -2.90 -0.83
CA PRO A 480 18.04 -1.80 -1.18
C PRO A 480 17.41 -1.00 -2.32
N ILE A 481 17.33 0.31 -2.18
CA ILE A 481 17.06 1.17 -3.33
C ILE A 481 18.42 1.38 -4.01
N LEU A 482 18.63 0.68 -5.12
CA LEU A 482 19.91 0.71 -5.83
C LEU A 482 20.15 2.09 -6.45
N PHE A 483 21.41 2.51 -6.36
CA PHE A 483 21.95 3.67 -7.03
C PHE A 483 22.24 3.28 -8.49
N GLY A 484 21.64 3.98 -9.45
CA GLY A 484 22.25 4.09 -10.76
C GLY A 484 23.54 4.89 -10.58
N VAL A 485 24.68 4.23 -10.76
CA VAL A 485 26.01 4.88 -10.79
C VAL A 485 26.21 5.48 -12.17
#